data_AF-A0A402A7V0-F1
#
_entry.id   AF-A0A402A7V0-F1
#
_cell.length_a   1.000
_cell.length_b   1.000
_cell.length_c   1.000
_cell.angle_alpha   90.00
_cell.angle_beta   90.00
_cell.angle_gamma   90.00
#
_symmetry.space_group_name_H-M   'P 1'
#
loop_
_entity.id
_entity.type
_entity.pdbx_description
1 polymer ?
#
loop_
_entity_poly.entity_id
_entity_poly.type
_entity_poly.pdbx_seq_one_letter_code
_entity_poly.pdbx_strand_id
1 'polypeptide(L)'
;MNENFPAVAIVKKEYPQTEPPLRSLLAQMLADKGIGRETICYLAHQSPHFLGMVFGHLIMRSPYTQEHGHLLKRTLLSLPSPLPTPTYQGTKSENSAIDAIWEHQGQECGLRSITWRGAAGAYESTQQINVPLHMRKMTLVVIIGAGAAGILAARALLDVGFPVVLFDQTGNAGGVWNQDFLRDASRANPFPLRFEQHQLDAAPGSGSAVMEWLEAIMKSGVHPFPLIKKARVIEVRPGDVSHTVLYENERGERQEFVAPIVINAVGVGEPLPPSRPGVMTTDIDPAQAGTRWQTVWSPKEAHRHHGRTILFIGLSNSTIEMVKQIQRYRRGGLDINYRILTHYPQEALFNPSNVVFHNGHKMRLYRNPDRLQLLRLAGDIPEVARAFEEARDTDHITSHITSWSLEHGAQPQVVAVREDGVVQRYPYNQLYTLIGYGPKAETLSALGLHINNPYLGAVDLDYDSEVQRAPGCVGRSRLCPGYFCFGIRNAFNMNEVVLPGLLFRLPDLVAGVILRSSEYCLMNQSF
;
A
#
# COMPACT_ATOMS: atom_id res chain seq x y z
N MET A 1 1.72 -11.10 21.39
CA MET A 1 1.75 -10.05 20.36
C MET A 1 0.91 -8.91 20.88
N ASN A 2 1.55 -7.79 21.23
CA ASN A 2 0.90 -6.58 21.70
C ASN A 2 0.24 -5.90 20.51
N GLU A 3 -1.07 -6.09 20.32
CA GLU A 3 -1.82 -5.45 19.24
C GLU A 3 -2.59 -4.25 19.82
N ASN A 4 -1.96 -3.08 19.77
CA ASN A 4 -2.61 -1.78 19.96
C ASN A 4 -3.59 -1.58 18.81
N PHE A 5 -4.87 -1.37 19.12
CA PHE A 5 -5.85 -0.92 18.13
C PHE A 5 -6.31 0.50 18.45
N PRO A 6 -6.62 1.31 17.43
CA PRO A 6 -6.76 2.74 17.62
C PRO A 6 -8.16 3.12 18.06
N ALA A 7 -8.26 4.04 19.02
CA ALA A 7 -9.52 4.57 19.52
C ALA A 7 -10.46 5.10 18.41
N VAL A 8 -9.93 5.49 17.23
CA VAL A 8 -10.71 5.88 16.03
C VAL A 8 -11.73 4.84 15.59
N ALA A 9 -11.39 3.54 15.64
CA ALA A 9 -12.32 2.48 15.22
C ALA A 9 -13.54 2.39 16.16
N ILE A 10 -13.31 2.64 17.46
CA ILE A 10 -14.35 2.66 18.47
C ILE A 10 -15.19 3.96 18.38
N VAL A 11 -14.56 5.12 18.14
CA VAL A 11 -15.26 6.40 17.89
C VAL A 11 -16.31 6.23 16.80
N LYS A 12 -15.94 5.54 15.72
CA LYS A 12 -16.83 5.28 14.59
C LYS A 12 -18.03 4.43 15.03
N LYS A 13 -17.82 3.31 15.71
CA LYS A 13 -18.89 2.39 16.14
C LYS A 13 -19.97 3.04 17.00
N GLU A 14 -19.57 3.93 17.90
CA GLU A 14 -20.46 4.54 18.91
C GLU A 14 -21.14 5.84 18.42
N TYR A 15 -20.98 6.19 17.14
CA TYR A 15 -21.35 7.50 16.58
C TYR A 15 -22.85 7.73 16.25
N PRO A 16 -23.83 7.21 17.01
CA PRO A 16 -25.13 7.88 16.94
C PRO A 16 -25.79 8.32 18.26
N GLN A 17 -25.22 8.19 19.48
CA GLN A 17 -26.10 8.41 20.66
C GLN A 17 -25.65 9.32 21.83
N THR A 18 -24.40 9.60 22.19
CA THR A 18 -24.15 10.58 23.30
C THR A 18 -22.75 11.25 23.28
N GLU A 19 -22.64 12.46 23.85
CA GLU A 19 -21.40 13.27 23.96
C GLU A 19 -20.30 12.66 24.87
N PRO A 20 -20.60 11.98 26.00
CA PRO A 20 -19.56 11.45 26.89
C PRO A 20 -18.70 10.30 26.31
N PRO A 21 -19.26 9.29 25.60
CA PRO A 21 -18.45 8.26 24.93
C PRO A 21 -17.51 8.83 23.86
N LEU A 22 -18.02 9.76 23.03
CA LEU A 22 -17.21 10.43 22.02
C LEU A 22 -16.03 11.19 22.63
N ARG A 23 -16.28 11.90 23.75
CA ARG A 23 -15.25 12.61 24.50
C ARG A 23 -14.12 11.67 24.95
N SER A 24 -14.46 10.57 25.62
CA SER A 24 -13.48 9.62 26.12
C SER A 24 -12.64 9.00 25.00
N LEU A 25 -13.27 8.69 23.88
CA LEU A 25 -12.61 8.05 22.74
C LEU A 25 -11.68 8.99 21.98
N LEU A 26 -12.09 10.25 21.79
CA LEU A 26 -11.21 11.28 21.22
C LEU A 26 -10.01 11.57 22.13
N ALA A 27 -10.23 11.65 23.45
CA ALA A 27 -9.14 11.81 24.41
C ALA A 27 -8.12 10.68 24.29
N GLN A 28 -8.62 9.44 24.25
CA GLN A 28 -7.82 8.23 24.12
C GLN A 28 -7.02 8.21 22.81
N MET A 29 -7.66 8.55 21.69
CA MET A 29 -7.02 8.62 20.37
C MET A 29 -5.84 9.61 20.38
N LEU A 30 -6.08 10.81 20.90
CA LEU A 30 -5.09 11.87 20.95
C LEU A 30 -3.93 11.51 21.86
N ALA A 31 -4.22 10.96 23.03
CA ALA A 31 -3.20 10.56 23.97
C ALA A 31 -2.37 9.36 23.44
N ASP A 32 -2.99 8.41 22.74
CA ASP A 32 -2.27 7.30 22.08
C ASP A 32 -1.35 7.80 20.96
N LYS A 33 -1.76 8.87 20.27
CA LYS A 33 -0.91 9.58 19.30
C LYS A 33 0.13 10.50 19.93
N GLY A 34 0.05 10.71 21.25
CA GLY A 34 0.88 11.67 21.96
C GLY A 34 0.67 13.11 21.47
N ILE A 35 -0.56 13.43 21.03
CA ILE A 35 -0.97 14.78 20.64
C ILE A 35 -1.35 15.56 21.89
N GLY A 36 -0.64 16.66 22.13
CA GLY A 36 -0.89 17.54 23.28
C GLY A 36 -2.26 18.23 23.22
N ARG A 37 -2.79 18.60 24.38
CA ARG A 37 -4.05 19.38 24.47
C ARG A 37 -3.89 20.74 23.79
N GLU A 38 -2.71 21.32 23.89
CA GLU A 38 -2.32 22.59 23.29
C GLU A 38 -2.54 22.56 21.77
N THR A 39 -2.17 21.46 21.10
CA THR A 39 -2.38 21.22 19.66
C THR A 39 -3.86 21.22 19.29
N ILE A 40 -4.71 20.65 20.13
CA ILE A 40 -6.14 20.59 19.90
C ILE A 40 -6.80 21.93 20.14
N CYS A 41 -6.43 22.60 21.23
CA CYS A 41 -6.83 23.98 21.48
C CYS A 41 -6.40 24.85 20.29
N TYR A 42 -5.17 24.73 19.83
CA TYR A 42 -4.66 25.47 18.68
C TYR A 42 -5.55 25.28 17.46
N LEU A 43 -5.83 24.03 17.07
CA LEU A 43 -6.72 23.69 15.96
C LEU A 43 -8.15 24.23 16.14
N ALA A 44 -8.69 24.15 17.36
CA ALA A 44 -10.03 24.64 17.69
C ALA A 44 -10.19 26.16 17.56
N HIS A 45 -9.09 26.90 17.71
CA HIS A 45 -9.03 28.36 17.58
C HIS A 45 -8.80 28.85 16.15
N GLN A 46 -8.34 28.00 15.22
CA GLN A 46 -8.05 28.42 13.84
C GLN A 46 -9.30 28.81 13.06
N SER A 47 -10.36 28.00 13.18
CA SER A 47 -11.68 28.30 12.63
C SER A 47 -12.73 27.48 13.38
N PRO A 48 -13.96 28.00 13.57
CA PRO A 48 -15.03 27.29 14.26
C PRO A 48 -15.30 25.88 13.71
N HIS A 49 -15.01 25.67 12.43
CA HIS A 49 -15.35 24.44 11.71
C HIS A 49 -14.14 23.57 11.37
N PHE A 50 -12.91 24.09 11.45
CA PHE A 50 -11.70 23.38 10.98
C PHE A 50 -11.49 22.04 11.70
N LEU A 51 -11.59 22.06 13.03
CA LEU A 51 -11.50 20.86 13.85
C LEU A 51 -12.63 19.87 13.53
N GLY A 52 -13.85 20.37 13.32
CA GLY A 52 -14.99 19.58 12.90
C GLY A 52 -14.80 18.92 11.53
N MET A 53 -14.14 19.61 10.60
CA MET A 53 -13.79 19.03 9.30
C MET A 53 -12.69 17.99 9.44
N VAL A 54 -11.60 18.25 10.17
CA VAL A 54 -10.53 17.26 10.37
C VAL A 54 -11.07 16.00 11.06
N PHE A 55 -11.81 16.14 12.14
CA PHE A 55 -12.31 14.99 12.89
C PHE A 55 -13.53 14.35 12.24
N GLY A 56 -14.52 15.13 11.82
CA GLY A 56 -15.73 14.64 11.16
C GLY A 56 -15.44 14.02 9.81
N HIS A 57 -14.76 14.77 8.95
CA HIS A 57 -14.62 14.43 7.54
C HIS A 57 -13.45 13.48 7.28
N LEU A 58 -12.29 13.68 7.93
CA LEU A 58 -11.11 12.83 7.69
C LEU A 58 -11.06 11.63 8.64
N ILE A 59 -11.17 11.86 9.95
CA ILE A 59 -10.98 10.81 10.95
C ILE A 59 -12.21 9.91 11.05
N MET A 60 -13.39 10.49 11.24
CA MET A 60 -14.65 9.77 11.41
C MET A 60 -15.30 9.41 10.09
N ARG A 61 -14.90 10.06 8.99
CA ARG A 61 -15.35 9.77 7.63
C ARG A 61 -16.86 9.92 7.47
N SER A 62 -17.44 10.87 8.19
CA SER A 62 -18.86 11.23 8.12
C SER A 62 -19.04 12.38 7.12
N PRO A 63 -20.17 12.46 6.39
CA PRO A 63 -20.59 13.71 5.78
C PRO A 63 -20.63 14.79 6.88
N TYR A 64 -19.92 15.88 6.63
CA TYR A 64 -19.84 16.98 7.57
C TYR A 64 -21.18 17.70 7.61
N THR A 65 -21.76 17.81 8.80
CA THR A 65 -22.78 18.83 9.10
C THR A 65 -22.14 19.87 10.01
N GLN A 66 -22.57 21.13 9.91
CA GLN A 66 -22.08 22.18 10.81
C GLN A 66 -22.31 21.80 12.28
N GLU A 67 -23.42 21.12 12.59
CA GLU A 67 -23.76 20.61 13.91
C GLU A 67 -22.74 19.60 14.45
N HIS A 68 -22.30 18.63 13.62
CA HIS A 68 -21.23 17.70 14.00
C HIS A 68 -19.93 18.44 14.34
N GLY A 69 -19.59 19.47 13.57
CA GLY A 69 -18.42 20.29 13.84
C GLY A 69 -18.48 21.02 15.18
N HIS A 70 -19.64 21.58 15.51
CA HIS A 70 -19.86 22.24 16.81
C HIS A 70 -19.81 21.26 17.98
N LEU A 71 -20.43 20.08 17.85
CA LEU A 71 -20.38 19.03 18.87
C LEU A 71 -18.94 18.57 19.14
N LEU A 72 -18.17 18.28 18.09
CA LEU A 72 -16.76 17.88 18.20
C LEU A 72 -15.93 18.98 18.86
N LYS A 73 -16.11 20.24 18.43
CA LYS A 73 -15.40 21.38 19.02
C LYS A 73 -15.70 21.50 20.52
N ARG A 74 -16.98 21.45 20.91
CA ARG A 74 -17.39 21.50 22.33
C ARG A 74 -16.77 20.34 23.11
N THR A 75 -16.87 19.14 22.56
CA THR A 75 -16.33 17.90 23.15
C THR A 75 -14.83 18.02 23.38
N LEU A 76 -14.07 18.44 22.37
CA LEU A 76 -12.61 18.55 22.40
C LEU A 76 -12.13 19.65 23.35
N LEU A 77 -12.80 20.80 23.37
CA LEU A 77 -12.49 21.89 24.31
C LEU A 77 -12.80 21.52 25.76
N SER A 78 -13.77 20.62 25.98
CA SER A 78 -14.11 20.14 27.32
C SER A 78 -13.14 19.08 27.87
N LEU A 79 -12.21 18.53 27.09
CA LEU A 79 -11.32 17.45 27.52
C LEU A 79 -10.49 17.81 28.77
N PRO A 80 -10.33 16.87 29.73
CA PRO A 80 -9.56 17.09 30.96
C PRO A 80 -8.08 17.34 30.65
N SER A 81 -7.39 18.04 31.56
CA SER A 81 -5.97 18.40 31.47
C SER A 81 -5.24 18.00 32.75
N PRO A 82 -4.21 17.14 32.69
CA PRO A 82 -3.69 16.46 31.50
C PRO A 82 -4.69 15.46 30.92
N LEU A 83 -4.55 15.12 29.62
CA LEU A 83 -5.31 14.01 29.05
C LEU A 83 -4.98 12.74 29.85
N PRO A 84 -5.98 11.93 30.26
CA PRO A 84 -5.72 10.72 31.01
C PRO A 84 -4.76 9.83 30.23
N THR A 85 -3.80 9.22 30.93
CA THR A 85 -2.87 8.29 30.29
C THR A 85 -3.70 7.11 29.74
N PRO A 86 -3.68 6.89 28.42
CA PRO A 86 -4.53 5.90 27.80
C PRO A 86 -4.06 4.49 28.17
N THR A 87 -4.87 3.71 28.88
CA THR A 87 -4.77 2.24 28.86
C THR A 87 -5.84 1.71 27.92
N TYR A 88 -5.48 1.52 26.65
CA TYR A 88 -6.36 0.85 25.69
C TYR A 88 -6.53 -0.63 26.08
N GLN A 89 -7.76 -1.12 26.21
CA GLN A 89 -8.07 -2.47 26.69
C GLN A 89 -8.80 -3.36 25.66
N GLY A 90 -8.99 -2.91 24.43
CA GLY A 90 -9.79 -3.65 23.44
C GLY A 90 -9.13 -4.94 22.96
N THR A 91 -9.90 -6.02 22.86
CA THR A 91 -9.44 -7.35 22.41
C THR A 91 -9.54 -7.54 20.89
N LYS A 92 -8.75 -8.47 20.33
CA LYS A 92 -8.81 -8.88 18.91
C LYS A 92 -10.22 -9.28 18.44
N SER A 93 -10.99 -9.93 19.31
CA SER A 93 -12.35 -10.38 19.02
C SER A 93 -13.33 -9.21 18.94
N GLU A 94 -13.23 -8.26 19.87
CA GLU A 94 -14.05 -7.05 19.85
C GLU A 94 -13.76 -6.23 18.60
N ASN A 95 -12.49 -6.04 18.26
CA ASN A 95 -12.07 -5.30 17.05
C ASN A 95 -12.57 -5.95 15.75
N SER A 96 -12.52 -7.28 15.66
CA SER A 96 -13.10 -8.02 14.52
C SER A 96 -14.62 -7.86 14.43
N ALA A 97 -15.31 -7.75 15.58
CA ALA A 97 -16.75 -7.49 15.63
C ALA A 97 -17.09 -6.04 15.25
N ILE A 98 -16.23 -5.05 15.56
CA ILE A 98 -16.41 -3.66 15.09
C ILE A 98 -16.35 -3.62 13.57
N ASP A 99 -15.32 -4.21 12.96
CA ASP A 99 -15.16 -4.25 11.50
C ASP A 99 -16.36 -4.93 10.82
N ALA A 100 -16.89 -6.01 11.42
CA ALA A 100 -18.07 -6.72 10.94
C ALA A 100 -19.37 -5.89 11.02
N ILE A 101 -19.55 -5.05 12.05
CA ILE A 101 -20.74 -4.20 12.18
C ILE A 101 -20.82 -3.17 11.04
N TRP A 102 -19.66 -2.70 10.55
CA TRP A 102 -19.59 -1.75 9.45
C TRP A 102 -19.86 -2.37 8.07
N GLU A 103 -19.60 -3.66 7.88
CA GLU A 103 -19.93 -4.37 6.64
C GLU A 103 -21.43 -4.38 6.34
N HIS A 104 -22.26 -4.22 7.37
CA HIS A 104 -23.70 -4.23 7.26
C HIS A 104 -24.33 -2.84 7.21
N GLN A 105 -23.55 -1.76 7.35
CA GLN A 105 -24.08 -0.40 7.18
C GLN A 105 -24.18 -0.07 5.68
N GLY A 106 -25.38 0.27 5.23
CA GLY A 106 -25.73 0.49 3.82
C GLY A 106 -24.88 1.56 3.13
N GLN A 107 -24.93 1.54 1.79
CA GLN A 107 -24.18 2.36 0.83
C GLN A 107 -24.37 3.89 0.93
N GLU A 108 -25.07 4.39 1.96
CA GLU A 108 -25.47 5.80 2.12
C GLU A 108 -24.58 6.60 3.10
N CYS A 109 -23.37 6.12 3.40
CA CYS A 109 -22.39 6.94 4.12
C CYS A 109 -21.75 7.92 3.12
N GLY A 110 -22.13 9.21 3.21
CA GLY A 110 -21.82 10.25 2.21
C GLY A 110 -20.39 10.33 1.64
N LEU A 111 -20.25 10.98 0.48
CA LEU A 111 -19.03 11.19 -0.36
C LEU A 111 -18.15 9.96 -0.67
N ARG A 112 -18.46 8.78 -0.10
CA ARG A 112 -17.84 7.51 -0.46
C ARG A 112 -18.94 6.56 -0.91
N SER A 113 -19.20 6.48 -2.21
CA SER A 113 -20.15 5.49 -2.73
C SER A 113 -19.68 4.04 -2.51
N ILE A 114 -18.41 3.80 -2.14
CA ILE A 114 -17.84 2.46 -1.91
C ILE A 114 -16.73 2.53 -0.84
N THR A 115 -17.06 2.31 0.43
CA THR A 115 -16.07 1.94 1.47
C THR A 115 -16.20 0.48 1.81
N TRP A 116 -15.14 -0.29 1.56
CA TRP A 116 -15.12 -1.68 1.97
C TRP A 116 -13.73 -2.03 2.49
N ARG A 117 -13.64 -2.57 3.72
CA ARG A 117 -12.44 -3.13 4.39
C ARG A 117 -11.07 -2.74 3.79
N GLY A 118 -10.63 -1.50 3.99
CA GLY A 118 -9.28 -1.07 3.61
C GLY A 118 -9.10 -0.64 2.14
N ALA A 119 -10.19 -0.50 1.38
CA ALA A 119 -10.21 -0.05 0.00
C ALA A 119 -11.37 0.94 -0.26
N ALA A 120 -11.15 1.86 -1.20
CA ALA A 120 -12.13 2.85 -1.61
C ALA A 120 -12.14 3.00 -3.14
N GLY A 121 -13.34 3.15 -3.70
CA GLY A 121 -13.53 3.50 -5.11
C GLY A 121 -13.37 4.99 -5.38
N ALA A 122 -13.34 5.84 -4.36
CA ALA A 122 -13.20 7.28 -4.54
C ALA A 122 -12.37 7.90 -3.41
N TYR A 123 -11.60 8.91 -3.79
CA TYR A 123 -11.15 9.98 -2.92
C TYR A 123 -11.82 11.27 -3.43
N GLU A 124 -12.50 11.97 -2.54
CA GLU A 124 -13.06 13.29 -2.81
C GLU A 124 -12.50 14.25 -1.79
N SER A 125 -12.10 15.41 -2.30
CA SER A 125 -11.19 16.28 -1.60
C SER A 125 -11.93 16.89 -0.45
N THR A 126 -11.10 17.13 0.53
CA THR A 126 -11.32 18.16 1.49
C THR A 126 -11.17 19.55 0.87
N GLN A 127 -11.68 19.85 -0.33
CA GLN A 127 -11.59 21.20 -0.94
C GLN A 127 -12.16 22.30 -0.03
N GLN A 128 -13.00 21.91 0.93
CA GLN A 128 -13.53 22.76 1.99
C GLN A 128 -12.54 22.96 3.16
N ILE A 129 -11.58 22.05 3.35
CA ILE A 129 -10.51 22.13 4.35
C ILE A 129 -9.34 22.92 3.76
N ASN A 130 -9.28 24.17 4.20
CA ASN A 130 -8.16 25.03 3.96
C ASN A 130 -7.31 25.06 5.23
N VAL A 131 -6.09 24.51 5.20
CA VAL A 131 -5.22 24.63 6.38
C VAL A 131 -4.86 26.10 6.62
N PRO A 132 -4.72 26.57 7.86
CA PRO A 132 -4.44 27.97 8.13
C PRO A 132 -3.15 28.49 7.48
N LEU A 133 -3.13 29.77 7.09
CA LEU A 133 -2.03 30.36 6.32
C LEU A 133 -0.65 30.22 6.99
N HIS A 134 -0.56 30.40 8.31
CA HIS A 134 0.71 30.25 9.03
C HIS A 134 1.22 28.79 8.93
N MET A 135 0.33 27.80 8.97
CA MET A 135 0.69 26.39 8.92
C MET A 135 1.23 26.03 7.54
N ARG A 136 0.59 26.57 6.48
CA ARG A 136 1.09 26.47 5.10
C ARG A 136 2.50 27.03 4.96
N LYS A 137 2.77 28.18 5.57
CA LYS A 137 4.07 28.86 5.44
C LYS A 137 5.18 28.15 6.22
N MET A 138 4.86 27.55 7.36
CA MET A 138 5.85 26.94 8.25
C MET A 138 6.11 25.47 7.94
N THR A 139 5.11 24.74 7.44
CA THR A 139 5.18 23.28 7.34
C THR A 139 5.46 22.84 5.90
N LEU A 140 6.71 22.51 5.62
CA LEU A 140 7.08 21.85 4.37
C LEU A 140 6.91 20.34 4.47
N VAL A 141 6.23 19.74 3.49
CA VAL A 141 6.09 18.29 3.39
C VAL A 141 7.04 17.73 2.35
N VAL A 142 7.86 16.76 2.74
CA VAL A 142 8.74 16.02 1.83
C VAL A 142 8.13 14.66 1.50
N ILE A 143 8.03 14.32 0.22
CA ILE A 143 7.56 13.03 -0.26
C ILE A 143 8.69 12.30 -0.98
N ILE A 144 8.91 11.03 -0.64
CA ILE A 144 9.96 10.18 -1.22
C ILE A 144 9.32 9.15 -2.14
N GLY A 145 9.46 9.33 -3.45
CA GLY A 145 8.91 8.49 -4.52
C GLY A 145 7.82 9.19 -5.31
N ALA A 146 7.95 9.20 -6.65
CA ALA A 146 6.98 9.80 -7.59
C ALA A 146 6.04 8.77 -8.21
N GLY A 147 5.81 7.64 -7.55
CA GLY A 147 4.78 6.67 -7.96
C GLY A 147 3.36 7.17 -7.71
N ALA A 148 2.37 6.32 -8.01
CA ALA A 148 0.96 6.60 -7.75
C ALA A 148 0.72 7.11 -6.31
N ALA A 149 1.31 6.45 -5.30
CA ALA A 149 1.18 6.86 -3.90
C ALA A 149 1.70 8.30 -3.67
N GLY A 150 2.90 8.62 -4.13
CA GLY A 150 3.48 9.95 -3.98
C GLY A 150 2.69 11.04 -4.71
N ILE A 151 2.17 10.74 -5.92
CA ILE A 151 1.36 11.68 -6.70
C ILE A 151 0.03 11.98 -6.01
N LEU A 152 -0.69 10.94 -5.57
CA LEU A 152 -1.97 11.09 -4.88
C LEU A 152 -1.80 11.85 -3.55
N ALA A 153 -0.75 11.52 -2.78
CA ALA A 153 -0.41 12.24 -1.54
C ALA A 153 -0.07 13.70 -1.81
N ALA A 154 0.80 13.99 -2.79
CA ALA A 154 1.17 15.34 -3.16
C ALA A 154 -0.06 16.18 -3.54
N ARG A 155 -0.91 15.68 -4.44
CA ARG A 155 -2.11 16.40 -4.88
C ARG A 155 -3.05 16.70 -3.72
N ALA A 156 -3.37 15.69 -2.90
CA ALA A 156 -4.25 15.86 -1.74
C ALA A 156 -3.71 16.89 -0.73
N LEU A 157 -2.40 16.90 -0.48
CA LEU A 157 -1.77 17.84 0.45
C LEU A 157 -1.69 19.26 -0.12
N LEU A 158 -1.44 19.40 -1.42
CA LEU A 158 -1.53 20.69 -2.11
C LEU A 158 -2.97 21.24 -2.07
N ASP A 159 -3.99 20.39 -2.23
CA ASP A 159 -5.39 20.81 -2.22
C ASP A 159 -5.84 21.38 -0.87
N VAL A 160 -5.25 20.92 0.24
CA VAL A 160 -5.48 21.54 1.56
C VAL A 160 -4.56 22.73 1.85
N GLY A 161 -3.55 22.95 1.01
CA GLY A 161 -2.69 24.13 1.01
C GLY A 161 -1.26 23.93 1.53
N PHE A 162 -0.79 22.69 1.75
CA PHE A 162 0.59 22.46 2.16
C PHE A 162 1.57 22.62 0.98
N PRO A 163 2.73 23.26 1.18
CA PRO A 163 3.83 23.17 0.23
C PRO A 163 4.44 21.77 0.27
N VAL A 164 4.73 21.22 -0.91
CA VAL A 164 5.25 19.86 -1.08
C VAL A 164 6.54 19.89 -1.89
N VAL A 165 7.53 19.09 -1.47
CA VAL A 165 8.72 18.73 -2.26
C VAL A 165 8.68 17.24 -2.49
N LEU A 166 8.89 16.81 -3.74
CA LEU A 166 8.89 15.41 -4.10
C LEU A 166 10.27 14.99 -4.62
N PHE A 167 10.84 13.94 -4.06
CA PHE A 167 12.08 13.33 -4.51
C PHE A 167 11.79 12.00 -5.23
N ASP A 168 12.41 11.78 -6.37
CA ASP A 168 12.38 10.49 -7.06
C ASP A 168 13.70 10.22 -7.77
N GLN A 169 14.22 9.00 -7.71
CA GLN A 169 15.53 8.68 -8.30
C GLN A 169 15.58 8.86 -9.83
N THR A 170 14.42 8.75 -10.51
CA THR A 170 14.33 8.89 -11.96
C THR A 170 14.08 10.32 -12.40
N GLY A 171 13.50 11.15 -11.52
CA GLY A 171 13.00 12.49 -11.85
C GLY A 171 11.65 12.50 -12.57
N ASN A 172 11.02 11.34 -12.78
CA ASN A 172 9.78 11.19 -13.54
C ASN A 172 8.63 10.69 -12.67
N ALA A 173 7.43 11.20 -12.91
CA ALA A 173 6.18 10.71 -12.32
C ALA A 173 5.81 9.33 -12.85
N GLY A 174 5.13 8.50 -12.05
CA GLY A 174 4.51 7.24 -12.47
C GLY A 174 5.04 5.99 -11.75
N GLY A 175 6.26 6.04 -11.23
CA GLY A 175 6.89 4.92 -10.53
C GLY A 175 6.95 3.66 -11.41
N VAL A 176 6.39 2.55 -10.92
CA VAL A 176 6.37 1.27 -11.66
C VAL A 176 5.64 1.35 -13.02
N TRP A 177 4.72 2.30 -13.18
CA TRP A 177 3.96 2.49 -14.42
C TRP A 177 4.77 3.14 -15.55
N ASN A 178 5.98 3.63 -15.26
CA ASN A 178 6.94 4.05 -16.29
C ASN A 178 7.62 2.89 -17.01
N GLN A 179 7.45 1.66 -16.52
CA GLN A 179 8.02 0.47 -17.12
C GLN A 179 7.07 -0.05 -18.20
N ASP A 180 7.50 -0.08 -19.46
CA ASP A 180 6.66 -0.47 -20.60
C ASP A 180 5.92 -1.80 -20.37
N PHE A 181 6.62 -2.79 -19.81
CA PHE A 181 6.06 -4.11 -19.54
C PHE A 181 4.99 -4.16 -18.43
N LEU A 182 4.90 -3.13 -17.58
CA LEU A 182 3.79 -2.96 -16.63
C LEU A 182 2.72 -2.03 -17.19
N ARG A 183 3.14 -0.98 -17.91
CA ARG A 183 2.23 -0.01 -18.53
C ARG A 183 1.31 -0.66 -19.55
N ASP A 184 1.79 -1.66 -20.29
CA ASP A 184 0.99 -2.34 -21.30
C ASP A 184 0.27 -3.58 -20.75
N ALA A 185 0.48 -3.92 -19.48
CA ALA A 185 -0.15 -5.07 -18.82
C ALA A 185 -1.52 -4.71 -18.21
N SER A 186 -2.27 -5.74 -17.83
CA SER A 186 -3.58 -5.58 -17.18
C SER A 186 -3.45 -4.91 -15.81
N ARG A 187 -4.28 -3.89 -15.55
CA ARG A 187 -4.45 -3.30 -14.21
C ARG A 187 -5.41 -4.12 -13.35
N ALA A 188 -5.29 -3.97 -12.03
CA ALA A 188 -6.03 -4.76 -11.04
C ALA A 188 -6.91 -3.90 -10.11
N ASN A 189 -7.76 -3.04 -10.68
CA ASN A 189 -8.82 -2.34 -9.92
C ASN A 189 -10.21 -2.93 -10.27
N PRO A 190 -10.96 -3.47 -9.29
CA PRO A 190 -12.20 -4.20 -9.58
C PRO A 190 -13.42 -3.32 -9.88
N PHE A 191 -13.28 -2.02 -9.63
CA PHE A 191 -14.32 -1.02 -9.82
C PHE A 191 -13.68 0.28 -10.30
N PRO A 192 -14.48 1.21 -10.86
CA PRO A 192 -13.98 2.53 -11.21
C PRO A 192 -13.38 3.22 -9.99
N LEU A 193 -12.23 3.85 -10.19
CA LEU A 193 -11.57 4.67 -9.19
C LEU A 193 -11.79 6.13 -9.52
N ARG A 194 -12.07 6.93 -8.51
CA ARG A 194 -12.24 8.37 -8.64
C ARG A 194 -11.27 9.11 -7.71
N PHE A 195 -10.59 10.11 -8.22
CA PHE A 195 -9.87 11.10 -7.45
C PHE A 195 -10.41 12.45 -7.85
N GLU A 196 -11.21 13.08 -6.98
CA GLU A 196 -11.98 14.26 -7.32
C GLU A 196 -12.86 14.04 -8.57
N GLN A 197 -12.77 14.92 -9.56
CA GLN A 197 -13.42 14.81 -10.85
C GLN A 197 -12.77 13.77 -11.79
N HIS A 198 -11.61 13.19 -11.45
CA HIS A 198 -10.88 12.32 -12.36
C HIS A 198 -11.22 10.86 -12.13
N GLN A 199 -11.75 10.21 -13.17
CA GLN A 199 -12.12 8.82 -13.13
C GLN A 199 -11.11 7.94 -13.87
N LEU A 200 -10.87 6.76 -13.30
CA LEU A 200 -10.20 5.62 -13.90
C LEU A 200 -11.21 4.47 -13.93
N ASP A 201 -11.57 3.96 -15.11
CA ASP A 201 -12.54 2.87 -15.19
C ASP A 201 -12.07 1.58 -14.50
N ALA A 202 -12.99 0.64 -14.27
CA ALA A 202 -12.65 -0.68 -13.74
C ALA A 202 -11.70 -1.45 -14.68
N ALA A 203 -11.03 -2.48 -14.17
CA ALA A 203 -10.38 -3.49 -15.00
C ALA A 203 -11.42 -4.28 -15.82
N PRO A 204 -11.07 -4.82 -17.01
CA PRO A 204 -9.74 -4.79 -17.62
C PRO A 204 -9.37 -3.43 -18.21
N GLY A 205 -8.07 -3.18 -18.34
CA GLY A 205 -7.48 -1.95 -18.90
C GLY A 205 -5.96 -1.99 -18.79
N SER A 206 -5.25 -1.16 -19.54
CA SER A 206 -3.79 -1.09 -19.45
C SER A 206 -3.32 -0.17 -18.31
N GLY A 207 -2.06 -0.34 -17.92
CA GLY A 207 -1.35 0.64 -17.10
C GLY A 207 -1.21 2.03 -17.74
N SER A 208 -1.32 2.17 -19.07
CA SER A 208 -1.36 3.49 -19.73
C SER A 208 -2.53 4.33 -19.23
N ALA A 209 -3.70 3.72 -19.05
CA ALA A 209 -4.86 4.42 -18.48
C ALA A 209 -4.60 4.88 -17.03
N VAL A 210 -3.78 4.16 -16.26
CA VAL A 210 -3.35 4.59 -14.93
C VAL A 210 -2.43 5.81 -15.03
N MET A 211 -1.48 5.82 -15.97
CA MET A 211 -0.61 6.97 -16.20
C MET A 211 -1.38 8.21 -16.63
N GLU A 212 -2.29 8.09 -17.60
CA GLU A 212 -3.16 9.18 -18.05
C GLU A 212 -3.98 9.76 -16.89
N TRP A 213 -4.54 8.90 -16.04
CA TRP A 213 -5.27 9.32 -14.85
C TRP A 213 -4.37 10.05 -13.83
N LEU A 214 -3.17 9.55 -13.56
CA LEU A 214 -2.20 10.21 -12.67
C LEU A 214 -1.76 11.58 -13.23
N GLU A 215 -1.53 11.67 -14.54
CA GLU A 215 -1.21 12.94 -15.19
C GLU A 215 -2.35 13.95 -15.10
N ALA A 216 -3.60 13.50 -15.29
CA ALA A 216 -4.78 14.35 -15.14
C ALA A 216 -4.90 14.90 -13.71
N ILE A 217 -4.62 14.08 -12.71
CA ILE A 217 -4.56 14.48 -11.29
C ILE A 217 -3.46 15.52 -11.07
N MET A 218 -2.25 15.30 -11.58
CA MET A 218 -1.13 16.25 -11.46
C MET A 218 -1.44 17.61 -12.11
N LYS A 219 -2.09 17.61 -13.27
CA LYS A 219 -2.48 18.83 -14.01
C LYS A 219 -3.67 19.56 -13.38
N SER A 220 -4.28 19.01 -12.33
CA SER A 220 -5.47 19.56 -11.69
C SER A 220 -5.19 20.23 -10.35
N GLY A 221 -6.24 20.83 -9.77
CA GLY A 221 -6.19 21.55 -8.51
C GLY A 221 -5.81 23.02 -8.69
N VAL A 222 -5.96 23.80 -7.61
CA VAL A 222 -5.69 25.25 -7.62
C VAL A 222 -4.19 25.53 -7.57
N HIS A 223 -3.44 24.70 -6.84
CA HIS A 223 -2.00 24.84 -6.68
C HIS A 223 -1.25 24.01 -7.72
N PRO A 224 -0.21 24.55 -8.38
CA PRO A 224 0.58 23.79 -9.34
C PRO A 224 1.24 22.59 -8.66
N PHE A 225 1.36 21.49 -9.39
CA PHE A 225 2.06 20.31 -8.92
C PHE A 225 3.56 20.62 -8.74
N PRO A 226 4.22 20.16 -7.66
CA PRO A 226 5.62 20.47 -7.39
C PRO A 226 6.53 19.83 -8.42
N LEU A 227 7.69 20.46 -8.64
CA LEU A 227 8.76 19.86 -9.42
C LEU A 227 9.25 18.58 -8.73
N ILE A 228 9.36 17.50 -9.50
CA ILE A 228 9.96 16.25 -9.05
C ILE A 228 11.48 16.41 -9.10
N LYS A 229 12.11 16.45 -7.93
CA LYS A 229 13.56 16.50 -7.82
C LYS A 229 14.13 15.12 -8.12
N LYS A 230 14.91 15.01 -9.18
CA LYS A 230 15.67 13.78 -9.47
C LYS A 230 16.75 13.59 -8.42
N ALA A 231 16.49 12.68 -7.50
CA ALA A 231 17.35 12.44 -6.34
C ALA A 231 17.11 11.04 -5.78
N ARG A 232 18.20 10.39 -5.36
CA ARG A 232 18.12 9.12 -4.63
C ARG A 232 18.20 9.42 -3.14
N VAL A 233 17.10 9.23 -2.42
CA VAL A 233 17.14 9.28 -0.95
C VAL A 233 17.88 8.05 -0.43
N ILE A 234 18.89 8.29 0.39
CA ILE A 234 19.80 7.26 0.93
C ILE A 234 19.37 6.90 2.35
N GLU A 235 19.05 7.91 3.15
CA GLU A 235 18.78 7.77 4.57
C GLU A 235 17.69 8.75 5.00
N VAL A 236 16.85 8.34 5.95
CA VAL A 236 15.98 9.25 6.70
C VAL A 236 16.26 9.03 8.17
N ARG A 237 16.54 10.12 8.89
CA ARG A 237 16.70 10.13 10.35
C ARG A 237 15.45 10.73 10.97
N PRO A 238 14.54 9.91 11.54
CA PRO A 238 13.30 10.43 12.07
C PRO A 238 13.54 11.13 13.42
N GLY A 239 13.35 12.45 13.46
CA GLY A 239 13.27 13.20 14.73
C GLY A 239 11.84 13.28 15.28
N ASP A 240 11.57 14.37 15.99
CA ASP A 240 10.25 14.70 16.53
C ASP A 240 9.73 15.95 15.80
N VAL A 241 8.82 15.76 14.82
CA VAL A 241 8.36 16.78 13.87
C VAL A 241 9.50 17.59 13.23
N SER A 242 10.64 16.95 13.03
CA SER A 242 11.83 17.48 12.39
C SER A 242 12.68 16.30 11.94
N HIS A 243 12.66 16.01 10.65
CA HIS A 243 13.28 14.83 10.07
C HIS A 243 14.36 15.24 9.09
N THR A 244 15.49 14.55 9.15
CA THR A 244 16.60 14.75 8.22
C THR A 244 16.51 13.71 7.10
N VAL A 245 16.49 14.18 5.85
CA VAL A 245 16.52 13.37 4.64
C VAL A 245 17.87 13.56 3.96
N LEU A 246 18.68 12.50 3.93
CA LEU A 246 19.95 12.46 3.20
C LEU A 246 19.71 11.90 1.80
N TYR A 247 20.13 12.62 0.77
CA TYR A 247 19.94 12.20 -0.61
C TYR A 247 21.14 12.52 -1.49
N GLU A 248 21.28 11.76 -2.59
CA GLU A 248 22.19 12.07 -3.69
C GLU A 248 21.41 12.79 -4.80
N ASN A 249 21.89 13.96 -5.21
CA ASN A 249 21.31 14.71 -6.32
C ASN A 249 21.70 14.10 -7.68
N GLU A 250 21.26 14.71 -8.79
CA GLU A 250 21.60 14.27 -10.16
C GLU A 250 23.11 14.20 -10.45
N ARG A 251 23.92 14.94 -9.70
CA ARG A 251 25.39 14.98 -9.82
C ARG A 251 26.09 13.93 -8.93
N GLY A 252 25.33 13.16 -8.16
CA GLY A 252 25.87 12.21 -7.17
C GLY A 252 26.41 12.89 -5.91
N GLU A 253 26.14 14.18 -5.71
CA GLU A 253 26.54 14.89 -4.50
C GLU A 253 25.55 14.60 -3.38
N ARG A 254 26.06 14.28 -2.19
CA ARG A 254 25.25 14.10 -0.99
C ARG A 254 24.77 15.44 -0.46
N GLN A 255 23.48 15.51 -0.20
CA GLN A 255 22.78 16.70 0.27
C GLN A 255 21.89 16.32 1.44
N GLU A 256 21.67 17.27 2.34
CA GLU A 256 20.80 17.12 3.50
C GLU A 256 19.58 18.02 3.35
N PHE A 257 18.40 17.51 3.70
CA PHE A 257 17.15 18.26 3.71
C PHE A 257 16.41 18.01 5.03
N VAL A 258 16.10 19.08 5.77
CA VAL A 258 15.33 18.98 7.01
C VAL A 258 13.89 19.41 6.74
N ALA A 259 12.92 18.60 7.17
CA ALA A 259 11.51 18.91 7.04
C ALA A 259 10.70 18.42 8.25
N PRO A 260 9.66 19.15 8.66
CA PRO A 260 8.82 18.73 9.77
C PRO A 260 7.96 17.50 9.45
N ILE A 261 7.63 17.30 8.17
CA ILE A 261 6.83 16.18 7.70
C ILE A 261 7.58 15.47 6.57
N VAL A 262 7.72 14.15 6.70
CA VAL A 262 8.24 13.28 5.63
C VAL A 262 7.23 12.18 5.36
N ILE A 263 7.03 11.84 4.07
CA ILE A 263 6.16 10.75 3.62
C ILE A 263 6.97 9.83 2.74
N ASN A 264 7.17 8.60 3.19
CA ASN A 264 7.85 7.57 2.44
C ASN A 264 6.86 6.85 1.50
N ALA A 265 7.04 7.03 0.19
CA ALA A 265 6.17 6.51 -0.87
C ALA A 265 6.94 5.72 -1.93
N VAL A 266 7.99 5.00 -1.52
CA VAL A 266 8.87 4.21 -2.43
C VAL A 266 8.19 3.00 -3.07
N GLY A 267 6.95 2.68 -2.68
CA GLY A 267 6.16 1.64 -3.33
C GLY A 267 6.60 0.22 -2.98
N VAL A 268 6.41 -0.70 -3.94
CA VAL A 268 6.71 -2.13 -3.79
C VAL A 268 8.15 -2.51 -4.18
N GLY A 269 9.00 -1.55 -4.53
CA GLY A 269 10.43 -1.80 -4.78
C GLY A 269 10.73 -2.78 -5.93
N GLU A 270 11.55 -3.78 -5.63
CA GLU A 270 12.17 -4.69 -6.60
C GLU A 270 11.67 -6.15 -6.44
N PRO A 271 12.03 -7.08 -7.32
CA PRO A 271 11.59 -8.46 -7.20
C PRO A 271 12.10 -9.12 -5.91
N LEU A 272 11.19 -9.82 -5.21
CA LEU A 272 11.49 -10.51 -3.95
C LEU A 272 12.54 -11.60 -4.12
N PRO A 273 13.47 -11.81 -3.16
CA PRO A 273 14.49 -12.87 -3.24
C PRO A 273 13.88 -14.22 -3.64
N PRO A 274 14.51 -14.97 -4.57
CA PRO A 274 13.95 -16.21 -5.12
C PRO A 274 13.80 -17.34 -4.09
N SER A 275 14.52 -17.24 -2.98
CA SER A 275 14.50 -18.21 -1.88
C SER A 275 13.66 -17.67 -0.72
N ARG A 276 12.61 -18.41 -0.35
CA ARG A 276 11.74 -18.10 0.79
C ARG A 276 11.63 -19.32 1.72
N PRO A 277 12.31 -19.33 2.87
CA PRO A 277 12.20 -20.39 3.87
C PRO A 277 10.74 -20.66 4.27
N GLY A 278 10.39 -21.95 4.40
CA GLY A 278 9.03 -22.40 4.71
C GLY A 278 8.02 -22.33 3.56
N VAL A 279 8.44 -21.84 2.37
CA VAL A 279 7.57 -21.76 1.19
C VAL A 279 8.21 -22.47 0.02
N MET A 280 9.30 -21.92 -0.53
CA MET A 280 10.05 -22.51 -1.64
C MET A 280 11.44 -21.91 -1.63
N THR A 281 12.48 -22.76 -1.58
CA THR A 281 13.87 -22.31 -1.46
C THR A 281 14.68 -22.57 -2.72
N THR A 282 15.78 -21.85 -2.87
CA THR A 282 16.76 -22.10 -3.93
C THR A 282 18.15 -21.73 -3.44
N ASP A 283 19.17 -22.37 -4.02
CA ASP A 283 20.60 -22.09 -3.86
C ASP A 283 21.12 -21.08 -4.90
N ILE A 284 20.26 -20.62 -5.80
CA ILE A 284 20.62 -19.78 -6.94
C ILE A 284 20.67 -18.30 -6.56
N ASP A 285 21.70 -17.61 -7.04
CA ASP A 285 21.82 -16.17 -6.89
C ASP A 285 20.64 -15.45 -7.58
N PRO A 286 20.07 -14.37 -6.99
CA PRO A 286 18.97 -13.63 -7.59
C PRO A 286 19.21 -13.14 -9.03
N ALA A 287 20.47 -12.92 -9.45
CA ALA A 287 20.83 -12.54 -10.82
C ALA A 287 20.75 -13.70 -11.82
N GLN A 288 20.81 -14.95 -11.35
CA GLN A 288 20.72 -16.16 -12.15
C GLN A 288 19.29 -16.73 -12.23
N ALA A 289 18.37 -16.23 -11.41
CA ALA A 289 16.99 -16.71 -11.31
C ALA A 289 16.07 -16.29 -12.49
N GLY A 290 16.62 -16.16 -13.70
CA GLY A 290 15.90 -15.84 -14.92
C GLY A 290 15.26 -14.44 -14.93
N THR A 291 14.18 -14.28 -15.70
CA THR A 291 13.44 -13.02 -15.78
C THR A 291 12.53 -12.87 -14.57
N ARG A 292 12.69 -11.78 -13.80
CA ARG A 292 11.99 -11.57 -12.53
C ARG A 292 10.87 -10.52 -12.58
N TRP A 293 10.50 -10.13 -13.79
CA TRP A 293 9.39 -9.25 -14.09
C TRP A 293 8.49 -9.88 -15.15
N GLN A 294 7.19 -9.61 -15.07
CA GLN A 294 6.30 -9.96 -16.19
C GLN A 294 6.66 -9.13 -17.42
N THR A 295 6.40 -9.68 -18.60
CA THR A 295 6.65 -9.01 -19.87
C THR A 295 5.40 -9.05 -20.73
N VAL A 296 5.09 -7.97 -21.43
CA VAL A 296 4.06 -7.99 -22.48
C VAL A 296 4.73 -8.36 -23.79
N TRP A 297 4.33 -9.49 -24.38
CA TRP A 297 4.91 -9.92 -25.65
C TRP A 297 4.19 -9.26 -26.82
N SER A 298 4.96 -8.64 -27.70
CA SER A 298 4.54 -8.35 -29.06
C SER A 298 4.39 -9.66 -29.86
N PRO A 299 3.64 -9.66 -30.98
CA PRO A 299 3.59 -10.82 -31.87
C PRO A 299 4.98 -11.31 -32.30
N LYS A 300 5.90 -10.39 -32.59
CA LYS A 300 7.28 -10.73 -32.98
C LYS A 300 8.04 -11.46 -31.86
N GLU A 301 7.88 -11.03 -30.61
CA GLU A 301 8.50 -11.70 -29.46
C GLU A 301 7.89 -13.07 -29.22
N ALA A 302 6.56 -13.21 -29.30
CA ALA A 302 5.90 -14.51 -29.17
C ALA A 302 6.41 -15.52 -30.21
N HIS A 303 6.64 -15.10 -31.46
CA HIS A 303 7.22 -15.96 -32.50
C HIS A 303 8.64 -16.45 -32.17
N ARG A 304 9.44 -15.67 -31.42
CA ARG A 304 10.77 -16.13 -30.96
C ARG A 304 10.68 -17.30 -29.96
N HIS A 305 9.50 -17.50 -29.37
CA HIS A 305 9.22 -18.59 -28.45
C HIS A 305 8.52 -19.78 -29.11
N HIS A 306 8.30 -19.76 -30.43
CA HIS A 306 7.78 -20.92 -31.16
C HIS A 306 8.73 -22.12 -31.08
N GLY A 307 8.20 -23.30 -30.76
CA GLY A 307 8.94 -24.53 -30.49
C GLY A 307 9.75 -24.52 -29.19
N ARG A 308 9.51 -23.56 -28.28
CA ARG A 308 10.27 -23.40 -27.03
C ARG A 308 9.43 -23.69 -25.79
N THR A 309 10.12 -24.06 -24.71
CA THR A 309 9.55 -24.27 -23.38
C THR A 309 9.87 -23.11 -22.45
N ILE A 310 8.83 -22.55 -21.83
CA ILE A 310 8.91 -21.46 -20.86
C ILE A 310 8.61 -22.01 -19.46
N LEU A 311 9.53 -21.83 -18.53
CA LEU A 311 9.36 -22.34 -17.17
C LEU A 311 9.13 -21.18 -16.20
N PHE A 312 8.12 -21.31 -15.34
CA PHE A 312 7.77 -20.33 -14.33
C PHE A 312 8.00 -20.89 -12.92
N ILE A 313 8.68 -20.10 -12.08
CA ILE A 313 8.82 -20.33 -10.65
C ILE A 313 7.84 -19.41 -9.93
N GLY A 314 6.89 -20.02 -9.23
CA GLY A 314 5.82 -19.34 -8.50
C GLY A 314 4.53 -19.17 -9.31
N LEU A 315 3.43 -19.12 -8.57
CA LEU A 315 2.06 -19.00 -9.09
C LEU A 315 1.42 -17.69 -8.59
N SER A 316 1.93 -16.56 -9.10
CA SER A 316 1.41 -15.22 -8.77
C SER A 316 0.50 -14.69 -9.89
N ASN A 317 -0.14 -13.52 -9.67
CA ASN A 317 -0.91 -12.84 -10.71
C ASN A 317 -0.07 -12.59 -11.97
N SER A 318 1.20 -12.19 -11.79
CA SER A 318 2.14 -11.97 -12.89
C SER A 318 2.42 -13.26 -13.67
N THR A 319 2.50 -14.41 -13.01
CA THR A 319 2.62 -15.71 -13.68
C THR A 319 1.40 -15.99 -14.56
N ILE A 320 0.18 -15.85 -14.03
CA ILE A 320 -1.02 -16.18 -14.80
C ILE A 320 -1.25 -15.17 -15.94
N GLU A 321 -0.89 -13.91 -15.77
CA GLU A 321 -0.90 -12.93 -16.86
C GLU A 321 0.04 -13.33 -18.01
N MET A 322 1.23 -13.86 -17.71
CA MET A 322 2.12 -14.44 -18.73
C MET A 322 1.50 -15.67 -19.41
N VAL A 323 0.90 -16.57 -18.63
CA VAL A 323 0.24 -17.78 -19.14
C VAL A 323 -0.93 -17.43 -20.07
N LYS A 324 -1.75 -16.45 -19.71
CA LYS A 324 -2.84 -15.92 -20.54
C LYS A 324 -2.32 -15.46 -21.91
N GLN A 325 -1.19 -14.76 -21.95
CA GLN A 325 -0.56 -14.34 -23.20
C GLN A 325 -0.10 -15.54 -24.04
N ILE A 326 0.59 -16.51 -23.41
CA ILE A 326 1.06 -17.74 -24.08
C ILE A 326 -0.12 -18.50 -24.69
N GLN A 327 -1.17 -18.75 -23.92
CA GLN A 327 -2.36 -19.46 -24.39
C GLN A 327 -3.05 -18.72 -25.54
N ARG A 328 -3.14 -17.39 -25.49
CA ARG A 328 -3.64 -16.57 -26.61
C ARG A 328 -2.85 -16.82 -27.88
N TYR A 329 -1.51 -16.83 -27.81
CA TYR A 329 -0.65 -17.10 -28.96
C TYR A 329 -0.71 -18.55 -29.45
N ARG A 330 -0.88 -19.52 -28.54
CA ARG A 330 -1.11 -20.93 -28.90
C ARG A 330 -2.39 -21.12 -29.71
N ARG A 331 -3.48 -20.47 -29.31
CA ARG A 331 -4.73 -20.46 -30.09
C ARG A 331 -4.56 -19.79 -31.45
N GLY A 332 -3.57 -18.91 -31.60
CA GLY A 332 -3.15 -18.31 -32.88
C GLY A 332 -2.17 -19.17 -33.71
N GLY A 333 -1.89 -20.41 -33.30
CA GLY A 333 -1.06 -21.36 -34.05
C GLY A 333 0.40 -21.43 -33.61
N LEU A 334 0.84 -20.65 -32.61
CA LEU A 334 2.21 -20.77 -32.10
C LEU A 334 2.35 -21.94 -31.14
N ASP A 335 3.20 -22.91 -31.47
CA ASP A 335 3.63 -23.93 -30.52
C ASP A 335 4.55 -23.33 -29.45
N ILE A 336 4.01 -23.02 -28.27
CA ILE A 336 4.77 -22.51 -27.12
C ILE A 336 4.43 -23.38 -25.92
N ASN A 337 5.39 -24.19 -25.46
CA ASN A 337 5.21 -25.02 -24.28
C ASN A 337 5.49 -24.21 -23.00
N TYR A 338 4.83 -24.54 -21.90
CA TYR A 338 5.12 -23.93 -20.62
C TYR A 338 4.91 -24.88 -19.44
N ARG A 339 5.59 -24.61 -18.32
CA ARG A 339 5.37 -25.30 -17.05
C ARG A 339 5.46 -24.30 -15.90
N ILE A 340 4.67 -24.54 -14.85
CA ILE A 340 4.64 -23.71 -13.64
C ILE A 340 5.00 -24.58 -12.45
N LEU A 341 6.05 -24.19 -11.73
CA LEU A 341 6.51 -24.84 -10.52
C LEU A 341 6.05 -24.04 -9.31
N THR A 342 5.34 -24.68 -8.38
CA THR A 342 4.73 -23.98 -7.26
C THR A 342 4.71 -24.79 -5.96
N HIS A 343 4.80 -24.07 -4.85
CA HIS A 343 4.71 -24.62 -3.50
C HIS A 343 3.27 -24.89 -3.07
N TYR A 344 2.27 -24.39 -3.80
CA TYR A 344 0.88 -24.63 -3.44
C TYR A 344 0.58 -26.14 -3.49
N PRO A 345 -0.12 -26.68 -2.48
CA PRO A 345 -0.53 -28.07 -2.50
C PRO A 345 -1.61 -28.28 -3.56
N GLN A 346 -1.75 -29.52 -4.03
CA GLN A 346 -2.71 -29.88 -5.06
C GLN A 346 -4.16 -29.52 -4.66
N GLU A 347 -4.51 -29.66 -3.38
CA GLU A 347 -5.82 -29.26 -2.84
C GLU A 347 -6.13 -27.77 -3.08
N ALA A 348 -5.13 -26.90 -2.91
CA ALA A 348 -5.29 -25.47 -3.15
C ALA A 348 -5.43 -25.14 -4.65
N LEU A 349 -4.84 -25.95 -5.54
CA LEU A 349 -5.01 -25.80 -6.99
C LEU A 349 -6.43 -26.21 -7.44
N PHE A 350 -6.97 -27.30 -6.88
CA PHE A 350 -8.33 -27.76 -7.21
C PHE A 350 -9.41 -26.88 -6.60
N ASN A 351 -9.13 -26.32 -5.41
CA ASN A 351 -10.06 -25.44 -4.70
C ASN A 351 -9.43 -24.04 -4.53
N PRO A 352 -9.21 -23.28 -5.61
CA PRO A 352 -8.48 -22.01 -5.55
C PRO A 352 -9.17 -20.96 -4.68
N SER A 353 -10.48 -21.07 -4.51
CA SER A 353 -11.33 -20.26 -3.64
C SER A 353 -11.40 -20.76 -2.20
N ASN A 354 -10.83 -21.90 -1.84
CA ASN A 354 -10.89 -22.40 -0.46
C ASN A 354 -9.63 -22.05 0.31
N VAL A 355 -9.80 -21.88 1.63
CA VAL A 355 -8.66 -21.84 2.53
C VAL A 355 -8.17 -23.26 2.72
N VAL A 356 -6.93 -23.51 2.32
CA VAL A 356 -6.23 -24.79 2.55
C VAL A 356 -5.16 -24.55 3.60
N PHE A 357 -5.11 -25.39 4.62
CA PHE A 357 -4.04 -25.37 5.63
C PHE A 357 -3.00 -26.42 5.25
N HIS A 358 -1.76 -26.01 5.05
CA HIS A 358 -0.68 -26.90 4.64
C HIS A 358 0.62 -26.47 5.32
N ASN A 359 1.25 -27.40 6.05
CA ASN A 359 2.46 -27.15 6.86
C ASN A 359 2.35 -25.94 7.80
N GLY A 360 1.20 -25.81 8.46
CA GLY A 360 0.93 -24.67 9.36
C GLY A 360 0.67 -23.34 8.65
N HIS A 361 0.72 -23.30 7.32
CA HIS A 361 0.44 -22.12 6.53
C HIS A 361 -0.98 -22.12 5.97
N LYS A 362 -1.63 -20.96 6.06
CA LYS A 362 -2.92 -20.71 5.45
C LYS A 362 -2.73 -20.31 3.99
N MET A 363 -3.12 -21.18 3.07
CA MET A 363 -3.00 -20.99 1.62
C MET A 363 -4.37 -20.75 0.98
N ARG A 364 -4.39 -19.89 -0.04
CA ARG A 364 -5.58 -19.61 -0.87
C ARG A 364 -5.08 -18.91 -2.14
N LEU A 365 -5.51 -19.33 -3.32
CA LEU A 365 -5.06 -18.73 -4.59
C LEU A 365 -5.89 -17.50 -4.94
N TYR A 366 -7.20 -17.69 -5.00
CA TYR A 366 -8.13 -16.59 -5.26
C TYR A 366 -8.37 -15.80 -3.99
N ARG A 367 -8.73 -14.53 -4.11
CA ARG A 367 -9.07 -13.77 -2.90
C ARG A 367 -10.29 -14.37 -2.19
N ASN A 368 -10.46 -14.00 -0.93
CA ASN A 368 -11.73 -14.21 -0.27
C ASN A 368 -12.68 -13.08 -0.69
N PRO A 369 -13.82 -13.34 -1.35
CA PRO A 369 -14.76 -12.27 -1.67
C PRO A 369 -15.20 -11.52 -0.40
N ASP A 370 -15.29 -12.23 0.73
CA ASP A 370 -15.64 -11.67 2.02
C ASP A 370 -14.50 -10.86 2.63
N ARG A 371 -13.25 -11.03 2.20
CA ARG A 371 -12.09 -10.24 2.69
C ARG A 371 -11.41 -9.55 1.51
N LEU A 372 -11.55 -8.24 1.38
CA LEU A 372 -10.85 -7.47 0.35
C LEU A 372 -9.32 -7.62 0.49
N GLN A 373 -8.75 -8.56 -0.26
CA GLN A 373 -7.33 -8.74 -0.47
C GLN A 373 -7.08 -8.53 -1.97
N LEU A 374 -6.91 -7.27 -2.35
CA LEU A 374 -6.82 -6.83 -3.74
C LEU A 374 -5.52 -7.28 -4.42
N LEU A 375 -4.50 -7.66 -3.66
CA LEU A 375 -3.29 -8.27 -4.20
C LEU A 375 -3.53 -9.61 -4.93
N ARG A 376 -4.70 -10.23 -4.75
CA ARG A 376 -5.08 -11.50 -5.41
C ARG A 376 -6.26 -11.33 -6.37
N LEU A 377 -6.53 -10.10 -6.80
CA LEU A 377 -7.69 -9.79 -7.64
C LEU A 377 -7.63 -10.43 -9.03
N ALA A 378 -6.44 -10.80 -9.51
CA ALA A 378 -6.32 -11.37 -10.84
C ALA A 378 -7.17 -12.65 -10.98
N GLY A 379 -7.35 -13.43 -9.91
CA GLY A 379 -8.26 -14.59 -9.92
C GLY A 379 -9.74 -14.26 -10.11
N ASP A 380 -10.17 -13.01 -9.89
CA ASP A 380 -11.54 -12.56 -10.16
C ASP A 380 -11.73 -12.09 -11.61
N ILE A 381 -10.65 -11.86 -12.35
CA ILE A 381 -10.72 -11.45 -13.76
C ILE A 381 -10.99 -12.71 -14.59
N PRO A 382 -12.14 -12.81 -15.29
CA PRO A 382 -12.56 -14.06 -15.93
C PRO A 382 -11.52 -14.66 -16.90
N GLU A 383 -10.79 -13.81 -17.63
CA GLU A 383 -9.76 -14.28 -18.57
C GLU A 383 -8.53 -14.86 -17.86
N VAL A 384 -8.17 -14.31 -16.71
CA VAL A 384 -7.05 -14.79 -15.89
C VAL A 384 -7.45 -16.08 -15.18
N ALA A 385 -8.66 -16.13 -14.62
CA ALA A 385 -9.23 -17.35 -14.02
C ALA A 385 -9.24 -18.50 -15.03
N ARG A 386 -9.74 -18.25 -16.26
CA ARG A 386 -9.73 -19.24 -17.34
C ARG A 386 -8.31 -19.70 -17.69
N ALA A 387 -7.34 -18.79 -17.72
CA ALA A 387 -5.96 -19.15 -18.02
C ALA A 387 -5.33 -20.05 -16.94
N PHE A 388 -5.64 -19.79 -15.67
CA PHE A 388 -5.27 -20.66 -14.56
C PHE A 388 -5.94 -22.03 -14.66
N GLU A 389 -7.26 -22.08 -14.90
CA GLU A 389 -8.02 -23.32 -15.03
C GLU A 389 -7.50 -24.19 -16.18
N GLU A 390 -7.25 -23.59 -17.35
CA GLU A 390 -6.65 -24.30 -18.49
C GLU A 390 -5.27 -24.88 -18.13
N ALA A 391 -4.41 -24.11 -17.45
CA ALA A 391 -3.09 -24.59 -17.03
C ALA A 391 -3.19 -25.73 -16.01
N ARG A 392 -4.13 -25.67 -15.07
CA ARG A 392 -4.41 -26.72 -14.08
C ARG A 392 -4.92 -28.00 -14.77
N ASP A 393 -5.92 -27.87 -15.62
CA ASP A 393 -6.65 -29.01 -16.20
C ASP A 393 -5.83 -29.73 -17.28
N THR A 394 -4.80 -29.06 -17.82
CA THR A 394 -3.85 -29.64 -18.79
C THR A 394 -2.51 -30.02 -18.15
N ASP A 395 -2.45 -30.17 -16.81
CA ASP A 395 -1.27 -30.59 -16.05
C ASP A 395 -0.05 -29.65 -16.19
N HIS A 396 -0.18 -28.41 -16.67
CA HIS A 396 0.97 -27.52 -16.81
C HIS A 396 1.52 -27.00 -15.45
N ILE A 397 0.89 -27.34 -14.32
CA ILE A 397 1.26 -26.90 -12.97
C ILE A 397 1.80 -28.08 -12.15
N THR A 398 3.06 -28.03 -11.75
CA THR A 398 3.63 -28.93 -10.75
C THR A 398 3.54 -28.30 -9.36
N SER A 399 2.82 -28.99 -8.47
CA SER A 399 2.57 -28.61 -7.07
C SER A 399 3.61 -29.19 -6.09
N HIS A 400 3.53 -28.75 -4.83
CA HIS A 400 4.36 -29.24 -3.72
C HIS A 400 5.88 -29.06 -3.90
N ILE A 401 6.32 -28.09 -4.70
CA ILE A 401 7.76 -27.79 -4.84
C ILE A 401 8.27 -27.10 -3.57
N THR A 402 9.23 -27.71 -2.89
CA THR A 402 9.85 -27.18 -1.67
C THR A 402 11.19 -26.48 -1.93
N SER A 403 11.93 -26.96 -2.93
CA SER A 403 13.17 -26.32 -3.38
C SER A 403 13.42 -26.52 -4.85
N TRP A 404 14.27 -25.66 -5.42
CA TRP A 404 14.72 -25.79 -6.80
C TRP A 404 16.14 -25.25 -7.00
N SER A 405 16.86 -25.80 -7.98
CA SER A 405 18.19 -25.36 -8.39
C SER A 405 18.32 -25.36 -9.93
N LEU A 406 19.45 -24.90 -10.44
CA LEU A 406 19.77 -24.92 -11.88
C LEU A 406 20.85 -25.96 -12.17
N GLU A 407 20.58 -26.82 -13.16
CA GLU A 407 21.59 -27.66 -13.79
C GLU A 407 21.95 -27.05 -15.16
N HIS A 408 23.21 -26.64 -15.30
CA HIS A 408 23.74 -26.10 -16.55
C HIS A 408 24.31 -27.23 -17.41
N GLY A 409 23.52 -27.70 -18.36
CA GLY A 409 23.93 -28.64 -19.40
C GLY A 409 23.79 -28.04 -20.80
N ALA A 410 23.91 -28.88 -21.83
CA ALA A 410 23.62 -28.48 -23.22
C ALA A 410 22.18 -27.93 -23.39
N GLN A 411 21.25 -28.46 -22.58
CA GLN A 411 19.93 -27.88 -22.36
C GLN A 411 19.83 -27.51 -20.88
N PRO A 412 19.59 -26.24 -20.52
CA PRO A 412 19.48 -25.86 -19.12
C PRO A 412 18.20 -26.45 -18.52
N GLN A 413 18.29 -26.85 -17.26
CA GLN A 413 17.20 -27.50 -16.54
C GLN A 413 17.03 -26.88 -15.16
N VAL A 414 15.78 -26.81 -14.69
CA VAL A 414 15.49 -26.61 -13.27
C VAL A 414 15.34 -27.99 -12.64
N VAL A 415 16.09 -28.23 -11.57
CA VAL A 415 15.91 -29.40 -10.71
C VAL A 415 14.98 -28.97 -9.59
N ALA A 416 13.78 -29.53 -9.52
CA ALA A 416 12.81 -29.23 -8.48
C ALA A 416 12.65 -30.42 -7.55
N VAL A 417 12.68 -30.16 -6.24
CA VAL A 417 12.43 -31.15 -5.20
C VAL A 417 11.02 -30.92 -4.67
N ARG A 418 10.24 -32.00 -4.67
CA ARG A 418 8.91 -32.02 -4.09
C ARG A 418 8.96 -32.36 -2.61
N GLU A 419 7.90 -32.04 -1.90
CA GLU A 419 7.72 -32.34 -0.48
C GLU A 419 7.84 -33.83 -0.15
N ASP A 420 7.47 -34.71 -1.08
CA ASP A 420 7.62 -36.18 -0.98
C ASP A 420 9.05 -36.67 -1.27
N GLY A 421 10.00 -35.75 -1.49
CA GLY A 421 11.39 -36.04 -1.82
C GLY A 421 11.63 -36.38 -3.29
N VAL A 422 10.58 -36.42 -4.13
CA VAL A 422 10.74 -36.70 -5.56
C VAL A 422 11.47 -35.54 -6.23
N VAL A 423 12.56 -35.88 -6.92
CA VAL A 423 13.36 -34.93 -7.71
C VAL A 423 12.93 -35.00 -9.17
N GLN A 424 12.51 -33.86 -9.73
CA GLN A 424 12.11 -33.74 -11.13
C GLN A 424 12.99 -32.72 -11.84
N ARG A 425 13.23 -32.95 -13.14
CA ARG A 425 14.03 -32.08 -13.99
C ARG A 425 13.18 -31.50 -15.10
N TYR A 426 13.21 -30.17 -15.23
CA TYR A 426 12.41 -29.43 -16.18
C TYR A 426 13.31 -28.70 -17.17
N PRO A 427 13.45 -29.19 -18.41
CA PRO A 427 14.17 -28.45 -19.43
C PRO A 427 13.42 -27.14 -19.76
N TYR A 428 14.18 -26.08 -19.99
CA TYR A 428 13.61 -24.79 -20.36
C TYR A 428 14.46 -24.09 -21.41
N ASN A 429 13.82 -23.19 -22.16
CA ASN A 429 14.51 -22.22 -23.02
C ASN A 429 14.47 -20.82 -22.42
N GLN A 430 13.45 -20.53 -21.61
CA GLN A 430 13.33 -19.29 -20.85
C GLN A 430 12.82 -19.58 -19.45
N LEU A 431 13.44 -18.96 -18.45
CA LEU A 431 13.05 -19.06 -17.05
C LEU A 431 12.45 -17.71 -16.59
N TYR A 432 11.33 -17.77 -15.88
CA TYR A 432 10.70 -16.66 -15.20
C TYR A 432 10.55 -16.98 -13.71
N THR A 433 10.93 -16.04 -12.83
CA THR A 433 10.73 -16.17 -11.38
C THR A 433 9.86 -15.03 -10.88
N LEU A 434 8.55 -15.26 -10.87
CA LEU A 434 7.51 -14.25 -10.64
C LEU A 434 6.83 -14.47 -9.30
N ILE A 435 7.56 -14.15 -8.22
CA ILE A 435 7.15 -14.44 -6.83
C ILE A 435 6.73 -13.18 -6.03
N GLY A 436 6.62 -12.05 -6.72
CA GLY A 436 6.19 -10.77 -6.16
C GLY A 436 7.33 -9.76 -5.98
N TYR A 437 6.97 -8.60 -5.45
CA TYR A 437 7.84 -7.45 -5.32
C TYR A 437 7.77 -6.87 -3.90
N GLY A 438 8.92 -6.42 -3.40
CA GLY A 438 9.08 -5.73 -2.12
C GLY A 438 10.35 -4.88 -2.12
N PRO A 439 10.39 -3.77 -1.38
CA PRO A 439 11.64 -3.06 -1.12
C PRO A 439 12.57 -3.93 -0.27
N LYS A 440 13.89 -3.81 -0.49
CA LYS A 440 14.90 -4.47 0.36
C LYS A 440 14.77 -4.01 1.80
N ALA A 441 14.96 -4.94 2.74
CA ALA A 441 14.98 -4.63 4.17
C ALA A 441 16.07 -3.59 4.50
N GLU A 442 17.25 -3.69 3.89
CA GLU A 442 18.35 -2.74 4.10
C GLU A 442 17.96 -1.33 3.66
N THR A 443 17.26 -1.21 2.52
CA THR A 443 16.75 0.08 2.02
C THR A 443 15.72 0.67 3.00
N LEU A 444 14.76 -0.12 3.48
CA LEU A 444 13.76 0.37 4.43
C LEU A 444 14.39 0.77 5.77
N SER A 445 15.37 0.00 6.24
CA SER A 445 16.08 0.30 7.48
C SER A 445 16.91 1.58 7.35
N ALA A 446 17.54 1.83 6.21
CA ALA A 446 18.25 3.08 5.94
C ALA A 446 17.28 4.27 5.91
N LEU A 447 16.05 4.07 5.47
CA LEU A 447 14.97 5.07 5.58
C LEU A 447 14.38 5.17 7.00
N GLY A 448 15.02 4.61 8.03
CA GLY A 448 14.58 4.75 9.42
C GLY A 448 13.26 4.06 9.73
N LEU A 449 12.89 3.03 8.96
CA LEU A 449 11.66 2.25 9.16
C LEU A 449 11.93 0.97 9.94
N HIS A 450 11.04 0.64 10.89
CA HIS A 450 11.05 -0.65 11.56
C HIS A 450 10.36 -1.72 10.69
N ILE A 451 11.06 -2.83 10.43
CA ILE A 451 10.64 -3.86 9.48
C ILE A 451 10.13 -5.07 10.25
N ASN A 452 8.84 -5.38 10.11
CA ASN A 452 8.22 -6.54 10.76
C ASN A 452 8.24 -7.81 9.90
N ASN A 453 8.49 -7.66 8.59
CA ASN A 453 8.66 -8.78 7.67
C ASN A 453 9.76 -8.45 6.66
N PRO A 454 11.02 -8.87 6.91
CA PRO A 454 12.16 -8.56 6.04
C PRO A 454 12.00 -9.11 4.63
N TYR A 455 11.40 -10.30 4.48
CA TYR A 455 11.20 -10.90 3.17
C TYR A 455 10.21 -10.09 2.32
N LEU A 456 9.09 -9.64 2.88
CA LEU A 456 8.10 -8.87 2.13
C LEU A 456 8.43 -7.38 2.06
N GLY A 457 9.40 -6.89 2.83
CA GLY A 457 9.63 -5.47 3.04
C GLY A 457 8.42 -4.79 3.68
N ALA A 458 7.79 -5.44 4.67
CA ALA A 458 6.67 -4.85 5.41
C ALA A 458 7.16 -4.14 6.68
N VAL A 459 6.53 -3.01 6.97
CA VAL A 459 6.93 -2.10 8.07
C VAL A 459 5.81 -1.93 9.08
N ASP A 460 6.18 -1.54 10.31
CA ASP A 460 5.22 -1.22 11.36
C ASP A 460 4.70 0.21 11.20
N LEU A 461 3.41 0.32 10.92
CA LEU A 461 2.70 1.58 10.70
C LEU A 461 1.54 1.69 11.68
N ASP A 462 1.22 2.92 12.06
CA ASP A 462 -0.01 3.21 12.76
C ASP A 462 -1.21 3.33 11.80
N TYR A 463 -2.41 3.48 12.36
CA TYR A 463 -3.64 3.51 11.57
C TYR A 463 -3.81 4.70 10.64
N ASP A 464 -2.98 5.74 10.69
CA ASP A 464 -2.91 6.84 9.72
C ASP A 464 -1.63 6.78 8.87
N SER A 465 -0.96 5.64 8.96
CA SER A 465 0.31 5.32 8.32
C SER A 465 1.53 6.07 8.88
N GLU A 466 1.42 6.67 10.06
CA GLU A 466 2.57 7.19 10.79
C GLU A 466 3.52 6.05 11.20
N VAL A 467 4.83 6.27 11.05
CA VAL A 467 5.86 5.26 11.28
C VAL A 467 5.98 4.94 12.77
N GLN A 468 6.02 3.65 13.11
CA GLN A 468 6.30 3.22 14.48
C GLN A 468 7.81 3.05 14.70
N ARG A 469 8.32 3.48 15.88
CA ARG A 469 9.73 3.37 16.24
C ARG A 469 10.16 1.94 16.55
N ALA A 470 9.36 1.24 17.36
CA ALA A 470 9.63 -0.14 17.78
C ALA A 470 8.38 -0.79 18.41
N PRO A 471 8.30 -2.14 18.41
CA PRO A 471 7.29 -2.87 19.15
C PRO A 471 7.33 -2.59 20.65
N GLY A 472 6.16 -2.46 21.29
CA GLY A 472 6.02 -2.35 22.75
C GLY A 472 6.06 -0.93 23.32
N CYS A 473 6.42 0.08 22.52
CA CYS A 473 6.27 1.48 22.90
C CYS A 473 4.79 1.91 22.86
N VAL A 474 4.43 2.93 23.66
CA VAL A 474 3.06 3.49 23.73
C VAL A 474 3.08 5.01 23.58
N GLY A 475 1.93 5.61 23.23
CA GLY A 475 1.82 7.07 23.12
C GLY A 475 2.78 7.67 22.07
N ARG A 476 3.27 8.88 22.33
CA ARG A 476 4.26 9.57 21.46
C ARG A 476 5.51 8.73 21.20
N SER A 477 6.00 8.01 22.20
CA SER A 477 7.23 7.19 22.11
C SER A 477 7.11 6.01 21.14
N ARG A 478 5.88 5.60 20.83
CA ARG A 478 5.59 4.56 19.82
C ARG A 478 5.85 5.04 18.40
N LEU A 479 5.75 6.34 18.15
CA LEU A 479 5.66 6.92 16.82
C LEU A 479 6.90 7.74 16.50
N CYS A 480 7.17 7.94 15.21
CA CYS A 480 8.05 8.97 14.69
C CYS A 480 7.16 10.18 14.30
N PRO A 481 6.90 11.15 15.20
CA PRO A 481 5.90 12.18 14.94
C PRO A 481 6.25 12.98 13.69
N GLY A 482 5.35 12.97 12.71
CA GLY A 482 5.55 13.66 11.42
C GLY A 482 6.16 12.79 10.31
N TYR A 483 6.56 11.55 10.60
CA TYR A 483 7.08 10.63 9.59
C TYR A 483 6.03 9.58 9.22
N PHE A 484 5.58 9.57 7.97
CA PHE A 484 4.52 8.69 7.45
C PHE A 484 5.02 7.78 6.34
N CYS A 485 4.30 6.69 6.09
CA CYS A 485 4.44 5.85 4.91
C CYS A 485 3.16 5.86 4.08
N PHE A 486 3.26 5.75 2.76
CA PHE A 486 2.08 5.66 1.90
C PHE A 486 2.40 4.84 0.65
N GLY A 487 1.69 3.75 0.40
CA GLY A 487 2.03 2.83 -0.69
C GLY A 487 3.15 1.84 -0.36
N ILE A 488 3.47 1.64 0.91
CA ILE A 488 4.40 0.62 1.39
C ILE A 488 3.61 -0.51 2.05
N ARG A 489 4.12 -1.74 1.98
CA ARG A 489 3.43 -2.90 2.56
C ARG A 489 3.35 -2.77 4.08
N ASN A 490 2.14 -2.97 4.59
CA ASN A 490 1.86 -3.22 5.98
C ASN A 490 1.46 -4.70 6.14
N ALA A 491 2.00 -5.40 7.13
CA ALA A 491 1.67 -6.80 7.40
C ALA A 491 0.18 -6.99 7.73
N PHE A 492 -0.48 -5.98 8.29
CA PHE A 492 -1.88 -6.02 8.69
C PHE A 492 -2.84 -5.63 7.56
N ASN A 493 -2.41 -4.77 6.63
CA ASN A 493 -3.22 -4.34 5.49
C ASN A 493 -2.44 -4.41 4.17
N MET A 494 -2.63 -5.52 3.48
CA MET A 494 -1.99 -5.76 2.18
C MET A 494 -2.50 -4.85 1.06
N ASN A 495 -3.63 -4.17 1.22
CA ASN A 495 -4.19 -3.32 0.17
C ASN A 495 -3.49 -1.97 0.08
N GLU A 496 -2.69 -1.57 1.07
CA GLU A 496 -2.09 -0.23 1.12
C GLU A 496 -1.15 0.08 -0.04
N VAL A 497 -0.73 -0.94 -0.80
CA VAL A 497 0.13 -0.79 -1.97
C VAL A 497 -0.62 -0.79 -3.31
N VAL A 498 -1.95 -0.92 -3.30
CA VAL A 498 -2.77 -0.86 -4.52
C VAL A 498 -3.62 0.39 -4.55
N LEU A 499 -3.96 0.89 -5.75
CA LEU A 499 -4.70 2.15 -5.93
C LEU A 499 -5.96 2.27 -5.05
N PRO A 500 -6.84 1.26 -4.95
CA PRO A 500 -8.03 1.39 -4.09
C PRO A 500 -7.67 1.52 -2.60
N GLY A 501 -6.60 0.88 -2.15
CA GLY A 501 -6.11 1.04 -0.78
C GLY A 501 -5.46 2.40 -0.56
N LEU A 502 -4.70 2.91 -1.53
CA LEU A 502 -4.17 4.28 -1.47
C LEU A 502 -5.30 5.30 -1.28
N LEU A 503 -6.35 5.24 -2.11
CA LEU A 503 -7.51 6.14 -1.99
C LEU A 503 -8.20 6.02 -0.63
N PHE A 504 -8.29 4.80 -0.08
CA PHE A 504 -8.87 4.57 1.24
C PHE A 504 -8.09 5.24 2.38
N ARG A 505 -6.75 5.18 2.29
CA ARG A 505 -5.81 5.64 3.32
C ARG A 505 -5.51 7.14 3.23
N LEU A 506 -5.74 7.75 2.07
CA LEU A 506 -5.38 9.13 1.80
C LEU A 506 -6.01 10.15 2.79
N PRO A 507 -7.29 10.04 3.19
CA PRO A 507 -7.86 10.92 4.21
C PRO A 507 -7.17 10.78 5.58
N ASP A 508 -6.77 9.57 5.96
CA ASP A 508 -6.09 9.34 7.24
C ASP A 508 -4.71 10.01 7.22
N LEU A 509 -3.98 9.88 6.10
CA LEU A 509 -2.69 10.54 5.88
C LEU A 509 -2.82 12.06 5.95
N VAL A 510 -3.79 12.66 5.25
CA VAL A 510 -4.03 14.11 5.27
C VAL A 510 -4.32 14.60 6.70
N ALA A 511 -5.15 13.87 7.46
CA ALA A 511 -5.43 14.21 8.86
C ALA A 511 -4.17 14.14 9.73
N GLY A 512 -3.39 13.06 9.62
CA GLY A 512 -2.14 12.90 10.35
C GLY A 512 -1.16 14.06 10.08
N VAL A 513 -1.01 14.45 8.81
CA VAL A 513 -0.18 15.59 8.42
C VAL A 513 -0.69 16.90 9.02
N ILE A 514 -2.00 17.18 8.99
CA ILE A 514 -2.58 18.40 9.60
C ILE A 514 -2.30 18.43 11.11
N LEU A 515 -2.49 17.31 11.81
CA LEU A 515 -2.27 17.22 13.25
C LEU A 515 -0.80 17.49 13.60
N ARG A 516 0.15 16.85 12.93
CA ARG A 516 1.59 17.02 13.20
C ARG A 516 2.12 18.40 12.76
N SER A 517 1.57 18.96 11.70
CA SER A 517 1.87 20.34 11.27
C SER A 517 1.42 21.36 12.33
N SER A 518 0.31 21.09 13.01
CA SER A 518 -0.17 21.93 14.11
C SER A 518 0.76 21.88 15.32
N GLU A 519 1.25 20.68 15.67
CA GLU A 519 2.27 20.53 16.73
C GLU A 519 3.54 21.30 16.38
N TYR A 520 4.04 21.13 15.16
CA TYR A 520 5.23 21.82 14.68
C TYR A 520 5.07 23.34 14.76
N CYS A 521 3.92 23.89 14.34
CA CYS A 521 3.65 25.32 14.43
C CYS A 521 3.67 25.83 15.88
N LEU A 522 3.07 25.09 16.82
CA LEU A 522 3.09 25.45 18.24
C LEU A 522 4.49 25.43 18.84
N MET A 523 5.30 24.42 18.51
CA MET A 523 6.68 24.31 19.00
C MET A 523 7.58 25.45 18.52
N ASN A 524 7.25 26.07 17.38
CA ASN A 524 8.02 27.14 16.76
C ASN A 524 7.39 28.52 16.89
N GLN A 525 6.29 28.65 17.64
CA GLN A 525 5.80 29.95 18.08
C GLN A 525 6.68 30.41 19.24
N SER A 526 7.64 31.29 18.95
CA SER A 526 8.29 32.08 19.99
C SER A 526 7.20 32.88 20.72
N PHE A 527 6.83 32.46 21.92
CA PHE A 527 5.95 33.21 22.82
C PHE A 527 6.67 34.45 23.37
#